data_AF-A0A1H3FXN3-F1
#
_entry.id   AF-A0A1H3FXN3-F1
#
_cell.length_a   1.000
_cell.length_b   1.000
_cell.length_c   1.000
_cell.angle_alpha   90.00
_cell.angle_beta   90.00
_cell.angle_gamma   90.00
#
_symmetry.space_group_name_H-M   'P 1'
#
loop_
_entity.id
_entity.type
_entity.pdbx_description
1 polymer ?
#
loop_
_entity_poly.entity_id
_entity_poly.type
_entity_poly.pdbx_seq_one_letter_code
_entity_poly.pdbx_strand_id
1 'polypeptide(L)'
;MRPDPGVWVNPGMAGSDTADVQFADVPAVPVGGPRAYLDRPGFRHGGIGVAAVWLGGARGVAGTLTDAAARRGPDPLRDAALGAVDVALHAAGTALEAAAAEVDADPADRGGHAQLRAQRVRALVARTGEEVLAVVGRALGAAPLAHDRAHAERVADLTVYLRQHHGERDLAGLGALVREQAAR
;
A
#
# COMPACT_ATOMS: atom_id res chain seq x y z
N MET A 1 -23.10 -11.69 -17.83
CA MET A 1 -22.34 -10.67 -17.08
C MET A 1 -22.85 -9.31 -17.51
N ARG A 2 -23.18 -8.43 -16.57
CA ARG A 2 -23.57 -7.03 -16.86
C ARG A 2 -22.76 -6.11 -15.95
N PRO A 3 -22.05 -5.09 -16.47
CA PRO A 3 -21.43 -4.07 -15.63
C PRO A 3 -22.52 -3.20 -15.00
N ASP A 4 -22.26 -2.72 -13.79
CA ASP A 4 -23.07 -1.73 -13.08
C ASP A 4 -22.35 -0.37 -13.12
N PRO A 5 -22.55 0.42 -14.20
CA PRO A 5 -21.83 1.67 -14.38
C PRO A 5 -22.32 2.70 -13.34
N GLY A 6 -21.45 3.06 -12.39
CA GLY A 6 -21.67 4.21 -11.50
C GLY A 6 -21.49 3.98 -10.00
N VAL A 7 -21.00 2.82 -9.56
CA VAL A 7 -20.85 2.56 -8.11
C VAL A 7 -19.59 3.21 -7.51
N TRP A 8 -18.57 3.50 -8.32
CA TRP A 8 -17.35 4.15 -7.82
C TRP A 8 -17.54 5.66 -7.65
N VAL A 9 -17.78 6.08 -6.40
CA VAL A 9 -18.00 7.50 -6.03
C VAL A 9 -16.72 8.17 -5.52
N ASN A 10 -15.69 7.41 -5.15
CA ASN A 10 -14.46 7.98 -4.57
C ASN A 10 -13.66 8.73 -5.67
N PRO A 11 -13.18 9.97 -5.42
CA PRO A 11 -12.36 10.68 -6.39
C PRO A 11 -10.99 10.04 -6.61
N GLY A 12 -10.50 9.28 -5.62
CA GLY A 12 -9.27 8.49 -5.73
C GLY A 12 -9.48 7.24 -6.56
N MET A 13 -8.42 6.80 -7.23
CA MET A 13 -8.35 5.64 -8.11
C MET A 13 -9.36 5.66 -9.26
N ALA A 14 -9.85 6.84 -9.66
CA ALA A 14 -10.85 6.99 -10.72
C ALA A 14 -10.38 6.42 -12.08
N GLY A 15 -9.07 6.44 -12.35
CA GLY A 15 -8.48 5.84 -13.56
C GLY A 15 -8.25 4.33 -13.50
N SER A 16 -8.64 3.65 -12.41
CA SER A 16 -8.44 2.19 -12.25
C SER A 16 -9.40 1.33 -13.06
N ASP A 17 -10.43 1.94 -13.67
CA ASP A 17 -11.51 1.25 -14.38
C ASP A 17 -12.19 0.15 -13.51
N THR A 18 -12.31 0.43 -12.21
CA THR A 18 -13.00 -0.46 -11.26
C THR A 18 -14.50 -0.36 -11.45
N ALA A 19 -15.15 -1.50 -11.72
CA ALA A 19 -16.59 -1.60 -11.89
C ALA A 19 -17.15 -2.81 -11.14
N ASP A 20 -18.35 -2.63 -10.59
CA ASP A 20 -19.15 -3.74 -10.09
C ASP A 20 -19.76 -4.48 -11.28
N VAL A 21 -19.79 -5.81 -11.19
CA VAL A 21 -20.26 -6.69 -12.28
C VAL A 21 -21.17 -7.76 -11.72
N GLN A 22 -22.32 -7.96 -12.36
CA GLN A 22 -23.31 -8.96 -11.96
C GLN A 22 -23.20 -10.20 -12.86
N PHE A 23 -23.15 -11.36 -12.22
CA PHE A 23 -23.18 -12.68 -12.87
C PHE A 23 -24.48 -13.40 -12.48
N ALA A 24 -25.29 -13.76 -13.48
CA ALA A 24 -26.48 -14.59 -13.33
C ALA A 24 -26.39 -15.74 -14.34
N ASP A 25 -26.43 -16.98 -13.85
CA ASP A 25 -26.38 -18.22 -14.63
C ASP A 25 -25.27 -18.23 -15.71
N VAL A 26 -24.11 -17.64 -15.39
CA VAL A 26 -22.98 -17.57 -16.33
C VAL A 26 -22.18 -18.86 -16.24
N PRO A 27 -22.03 -19.63 -17.34
CA PRO A 27 -21.16 -20.81 -17.34
C PRO A 27 -19.72 -20.42 -17.02
N ALA A 28 -19.05 -21.21 -16.18
CA ALA A 28 -17.66 -20.98 -15.79
C ALA A 28 -16.84 -22.26 -15.92
N VAL A 29 -15.57 -22.11 -16.27
CA VAL A 29 -14.59 -23.21 -16.30
C VAL A 29 -13.76 -23.14 -15.02
N PRO A 30 -13.71 -24.20 -14.20
CA PRO A 30 -12.90 -24.19 -12.99
C PRO A 30 -11.41 -24.10 -13.33
N VAL A 31 -10.69 -23.23 -12.62
CA VAL A 31 -9.22 -23.10 -12.74
C VAL A 31 -8.60 -23.57 -11.43
N GLY A 32 -8.10 -24.81 -11.43
CA GLY A 32 -7.55 -25.46 -10.24
C GLY A 32 -8.61 -25.94 -9.25
N GLY A 33 -8.16 -26.49 -8.13
CA GLY A 33 -9.05 -26.88 -7.03
C GLY A 33 -9.49 -25.69 -6.18
N PRO A 34 -10.43 -25.90 -5.24
CA PRO A 34 -10.74 -24.91 -4.22
C PRO A 34 -9.46 -24.38 -3.58
N ARG A 35 -9.39 -23.06 -3.37
CA ARG A 35 -8.27 -22.37 -2.72
C ARG A 35 -6.93 -22.37 -3.47
N ALA A 36 -6.76 -23.15 -4.54
CA ALA A 36 -5.49 -23.30 -5.26
C ALA A 36 -4.82 -21.97 -5.65
N TYR A 37 -5.61 -20.95 -6.02
CA TYR A 37 -5.10 -19.61 -6.32
C TYR A 37 -4.56 -18.86 -5.10
N LEU A 38 -5.20 -18.98 -3.94
CA LEU A 38 -4.82 -18.25 -2.72
C LEU A 38 -3.74 -18.99 -1.91
N ASP A 39 -3.63 -20.30 -2.08
CA ASP A 39 -2.66 -21.12 -1.35
C ASP A 39 -1.30 -21.18 -2.08
N ARG A 40 -1.22 -20.70 -3.32
CA ARG A 40 0.05 -20.62 -4.06
C ARG A 40 0.94 -19.51 -3.47
N PRO A 41 2.28 -19.71 -3.40
CA PRO A 41 3.23 -18.68 -2.94
C PRO A 41 3.08 -17.33 -3.63
N GLY A 42 2.84 -17.34 -4.95
CA GLY A 42 2.66 -16.13 -5.75
C GLY A 42 1.51 -15.23 -5.30
N PHE A 43 0.50 -15.73 -4.58
CA PHE A 43 -0.53 -14.88 -3.99
C PHE A 43 0.04 -13.98 -2.88
N ARG A 44 0.93 -14.52 -2.04
CA ARG A 44 1.59 -13.78 -0.97
C ARG A 44 2.59 -12.78 -1.54
N HIS A 45 3.40 -13.21 -2.52
CA HIS A 45 4.33 -12.34 -3.22
C HIS A 45 3.63 -11.18 -3.94
N GLY A 46 2.49 -11.45 -4.58
CA GLY A 46 1.67 -10.41 -5.22
C GLY A 46 1.19 -9.34 -4.24
N GLY A 47 0.90 -9.73 -2.99
CA GLY A 47 0.57 -8.79 -1.92
C GLY A 47 1.70 -7.82 -1.56
N ILE A 48 2.97 -8.21 -1.75
CA ILE A 48 4.15 -7.33 -1.59
C ILE A 48 4.21 -6.34 -2.75
N GLY A 49 3.89 -6.78 -3.97
CA GLY A 49 3.80 -5.90 -5.14
C GLY A 49 2.80 -4.75 -4.94
N VAL A 50 1.63 -5.05 -4.36
CA VAL A 50 0.65 -4.01 -3.98
C VAL A 50 1.24 -3.01 -2.97
N ALA A 51 2.01 -3.48 -1.98
CA ALA A 51 2.70 -2.60 -1.04
C ALA A 51 3.73 -1.70 -1.75
N ALA A 52 4.46 -2.21 -2.74
CA ALA A 52 5.38 -1.38 -3.52
C ALA A 52 4.67 -0.22 -4.22
N VAL A 53 3.45 -0.43 -4.73
CA VAL A 53 2.64 0.64 -5.34
C VAL A 53 2.22 1.68 -4.28
N TRP A 54 1.81 1.25 -3.09
CA TRP A 54 1.51 2.18 -1.99
C TRP A 54 2.71 3.04 -1.62
N LEU A 55 3.93 2.46 -1.55
CA LEU A 55 5.14 3.24 -1.28
C LEU A 55 5.41 4.25 -2.40
N GLY A 56 5.17 3.89 -3.66
CA GLY A 56 5.24 4.83 -4.79
C GLY A 56 4.27 6.00 -4.63
N GLY A 57 3.02 5.72 -4.24
CA GLY A 57 2.03 6.75 -3.93
C GLY A 57 2.47 7.66 -2.77
N ALA A 58 3.00 7.09 -1.70
CA ALA A 58 3.51 7.84 -0.55
C ALA A 58 4.69 8.76 -0.94
N ARG A 59 5.63 8.27 -1.76
CA ARG A 59 6.71 9.10 -2.32
C ARG A 59 6.17 10.26 -3.16
N GLY A 60 5.11 10.02 -3.94
CA GLY A 60 4.45 11.07 -4.71
C GLY A 60 3.79 12.15 -3.83
N VAL A 61 3.17 11.77 -2.71
CA VAL A 61 2.62 12.72 -1.73
C VAL A 61 3.76 13.51 -1.05
N ALA A 62 4.82 12.84 -0.62
CA ALA A 62 6.01 13.43 -0.02
C ALA A 62 6.72 14.43 -0.95
N GLY A 63 6.72 14.18 -2.26
CA GLY A 63 7.32 15.07 -3.25
C GLY A 63 6.84 16.52 -3.14
N THR A 64 5.56 16.74 -2.84
CA THR A 64 5.02 18.10 -2.65
C THR A 64 5.63 18.81 -1.43
N LEU A 65 5.97 18.08 -0.36
CA LEU A 65 6.66 18.62 0.81
C LEU A 65 8.12 18.97 0.49
N THR A 66 8.82 18.07 -0.21
CA THR A 66 10.20 18.29 -0.67
C THR A 66 10.31 19.50 -1.58
N ASP A 67 9.40 19.61 -2.54
CA ASP A 67 9.30 20.74 -3.46
C ASP A 67 9.03 22.05 -2.73
N ALA A 68 8.13 22.03 -1.73
CA ALA A 68 7.87 23.21 -0.92
C ALA A 68 9.14 23.63 -0.15
N ALA A 69 9.83 22.68 0.49
CA ALA A 69 11.09 22.93 1.20
C ALA A 69 12.16 23.56 0.31
N ALA A 70 12.40 22.97 -0.86
CA ALA A 70 13.35 23.50 -1.83
C ALA A 70 13.02 24.94 -2.26
N ARG A 71 11.73 25.25 -2.49
CA ARG A 71 11.32 26.58 -2.95
C ARG A 71 11.32 27.68 -1.89
N ARG A 72 10.92 27.38 -0.65
CA ARG A 72 10.77 28.41 0.41
C ARG A 72 11.97 28.51 1.35
N GLY A 73 13.05 27.76 1.11
CA GLY A 73 14.29 27.79 1.91
C GLY A 73 14.18 27.07 3.27
N PRO A 74 15.18 27.20 4.16
CA PRO A 74 15.20 26.51 5.44
C PRO A 74 14.05 26.92 6.37
N ASP A 75 13.41 25.94 7.02
CA ASP A 75 12.40 26.16 8.05
C ASP A 75 12.40 24.96 9.01
N PRO A 76 12.69 25.14 10.32
CA PRO A 76 12.88 24.02 11.24
C PRO A 76 11.69 23.07 11.36
N LEU A 77 10.45 23.58 11.23
CA LEU A 77 9.25 22.76 11.37
C LEU A 77 9.00 21.92 10.11
N ARG A 78 9.23 22.50 8.94
CA ARG A 78 9.17 21.77 7.67
C ARG A 78 10.33 20.79 7.53
N ASP A 79 11.53 21.16 7.98
CA ASP A 79 12.69 20.28 7.97
C ASP A 79 12.46 19.07 8.90
N ALA A 80 11.81 19.28 10.05
CA ALA A 80 11.37 18.19 10.92
C ALA A 80 10.32 17.28 10.24
N ALA A 81 9.35 17.86 9.53
CA ALA A 81 8.38 17.09 8.76
C ALA A 81 9.03 16.27 7.63
N LEU A 82 10.00 16.85 6.94
CA LEU A 82 10.79 16.16 5.92
C LEU A 82 11.58 15.00 6.52
N GLY A 83 12.28 15.22 7.65
CA GLY A 83 13.04 14.17 8.31
C GLY A 83 12.16 12.99 8.76
N ALA A 84 10.97 13.27 9.30
CA ALA A 84 10.01 12.23 9.67
C ALA A 84 9.55 11.40 8.45
N VAL A 85 9.18 12.08 7.35
CA VAL A 85 8.78 11.44 6.11
C VAL A 85 9.93 10.63 5.48
N ASP A 86 11.15 11.17 5.49
CA ASP A 86 12.33 10.51 4.94
C ASP A 86 12.63 9.19 5.66
N VAL A 87 12.68 9.22 7.00
CA VAL A 87 12.91 8.01 7.81
C VAL A 87 11.83 6.95 7.55
N ALA A 88 10.56 7.36 7.50
CA ALA A 88 9.45 6.44 7.26
C ALA A 88 9.50 5.79 5.86
N LEU A 89 9.80 6.59 4.82
CA LEU A 89 9.92 6.14 3.43
C LEU A 89 11.17 5.27 3.23
N HIS A 90 12.29 5.62 3.86
CA HIS A 90 13.52 4.85 3.81
C HIS A 90 13.31 3.47 4.42
N ALA A 91 12.76 3.39 5.64
CA ALA A 91 12.49 2.12 6.32
C ALA A 91 11.56 1.20 5.50
N ALA A 92 10.49 1.76 4.91
CA ALA A 92 9.59 1.02 4.04
C ALA A 92 10.26 0.55 2.73
N GLY A 93 11.11 1.40 2.14
CA GLY A 93 11.87 1.07 0.93
C GLY A 93 12.84 -0.08 1.17
N THR A 94 13.65 0.00 2.24
CA THR A 94 14.59 -1.06 2.62
C THR A 94 13.86 -2.38 2.90
N ALA A 95 12.71 -2.34 3.56
CA ALA A 95 11.92 -3.55 3.82
C ALA A 95 11.39 -4.19 2.53
N LEU A 96 10.99 -3.39 1.54
CA LEU A 96 10.57 -3.88 0.22
C LEU A 96 11.73 -4.47 -0.57
N GLU A 97 12.90 -3.84 -0.55
CA GLU A 97 14.11 -4.35 -1.20
C GLU A 97 14.56 -5.69 -0.59
N ALA A 98 14.58 -5.77 0.74
CA ALA A 98 14.86 -7.03 1.44
C ALA A 98 13.83 -8.11 1.09
N ALA A 99 12.54 -7.77 1.09
CA ALA A 99 11.50 -8.71 0.74
C ALA A 99 11.58 -9.18 -0.72
N ALA A 100 11.96 -8.31 -1.65
CA ALA A 100 12.19 -8.68 -3.05
C ALA A 100 13.33 -9.68 -3.17
N ALA A 101 14.48 -9.40 -2.55
CA ALA A 101 15.63 -10.31 -2.53
C ALA A 101 15.27 -11.68 -1.92
N GLU A 102 14.49 -11.69 -0.84
CA GLU A 102 14.04 -12.94 -0.22
C GLU A 102 13.00 -13.71 -1.06
N VAL A 103 12.20 -13.02 -1.87
CA VAL A 103 11.28 -13.65 -2.84
C VAL A 103 12.07 -14.25 -4.00
N ASP A 104 13.07 -13.54 -4.53
CA ASP A 104 13.92 -14.03 -5.61
C ASP A 104 14.75 -15.25 -5.18
N ALA A 105 15.17 -15.30 -3.92
CA ALA A 105 15.91 -16.42 -3.35
C ALA A 105 15.04 -17.67 -3.11
N ASP A 106 13.75 -17.50 -2.81
CA ASP A 106 12.80 -18.61 -2.57
C ASP A 106 11.41 -18.33 -3.18
N PRO A 107 11.30 -18.33 -4.53
CA PRO A 107 10.05 -17.96 -5.20
C PRO A 107 8.94 -18.98 -4.96
N ALA A 108 9.31 -20.23 -4.66
CA ALA A 108 8.38 -21.32 -4.37
C ALA A 108 8.00 -21.43 -2.89
N ASP A 109 8.49 -20.52 -2.03
CA ASP A 109 8.25 -20.51 -0.58
C ASP A 109 8.54 -21.87 0.09
N ARG A 110 9.66 -22.50 -0.29
CA ARG A 110 10.11 -23.77 0.33
C ARG A 110 10.41 -23.59 1.82
N GLY A 111 10.81 -22.39 2.23
CA GLY A 111 11.01 -22.02 3.63
C GLY A 111 9.72 -21.76 4.42
N GLY A 112 8.57 -21.61 3.75
CA GLY A 112 7.28 -21.35 4.41
C GLY A 112 7.23 -19.99 5.14
N HIS A 113 7.87 -18.97 4.58
CA HIS A 113 8.00 -17.63 5.15
C HIS A 113 7.23 -16.55 4.36
N ALA A 114 6.71 -16.85 3.17
CA ALA A 114 6.12 -15.86 2.28
C ALA A 114 4.93 -15.13 2.91
N GLN A 115 4.05 -15.84 3.62
CA GLN A 115 2.89 -15.20 4.26
C GLN A 115 3.31 -14.21 5.36
N LEU A 116 4.25 -14.60 6.21
CA LEU A 116 4.76 -13.76 7.29
C LEU A 116 5.48 -12.53 6.73
N ARG A 117 6.36 -12.72 5.74
CA ARG A 117 7.05 -11.64 5.02
C ARG A 117 6.04 -10.66 4.42
N ALA A 118 5.08 -11.18 3.65
CA ALA A 118 4.08 -10.35 2.98
C ALA A 118 3.25 -9.52 3.98
N GLN A 119 2.81 -10.11 5.10
CA GLN A 119 2.05 -9.37 6.10
C GLN A 119 2.89 -8.29 6.80
N ARG A 120 4.15 -8.57 7.15
CA ARG A 120 5.05 -7.58 7.74
C ARG A 120 5.27 -6.38 6.82
N VAL A 121 5.61 -6.64 5.56
CA VAL A 121 5.90 -5.58 4.59
C VAL A 121 4.65 -4.77 4.28
N ARG A 122 3.51 -5.43 4.04
CA ARG A 122 2.23 -4.73 3.80
C ARG A 122 1.84 -3.84 4.97
N ALA A 123 1.94 -4.34 6.20
CA ALA A 123 1.61 -3.57 7.40
C ALA A 123 2.55 -2.36 7.58
N LEU A 124 3.86 -2.56 7.40
CA LEU A 124 4.85 -1.48 7.47
C LEU A 124 4.54 -0.40 6.44
N VAL A 125 4.40 -0.77 5.17
CA VAL A 125 4.18 0.20 4.09
C VAL A 125 2.82 0.89 4.23
N ALA A 126 1.79 0.18 4.68
CA ALA A 126 0.48 0.78 4.93
C ALA A 126 0.58 1.87 6.01
N ARG A 127 1.23 1.56 7.15
CA ARG A 127 1.50 2.51 8.22
C ARG A 127 2.32 3.70 7.74
N THR A 128 3.38 3.47 6.96
CA THR A 128 4.20 4.53 6.36
C THR A 128 3.36 5.44 5.46
N GLY A 129 2.47 4.89 4.64
CA GLY A 129 1.58 5.67 3.79
C GLY A 129 0.64 6.58 4.59
N GLU A 130 0.04 6.05 5.66
CA GLU A 130 -0.80 6.82 6.59
C GLU A 130 0.00 7.94 7.30
N GLU A 131 1.22 7.64 7.76
CA GLU A 131 2.10 8.61 8.39
C GLU A 131 2.48 9.73 7.42
N VAL A 132 2.86 9.41 6.19
CA VAL A 132 3.21 10.40 5.16
C VAL A 132 2.03 11.31 4.84
N LEU A 133 0.83 10.75 4.65
CA LEU A 133 -0.39 11.55 4.44
C LEU A 133 -0.61 12.52 5.60
N ALA A 134 -0.48 12.05 6.84
CA ALA A 134 -0.71 12.85 8.03
C ALA A 134 0.36 13.95 8.23
N VAL A 135 1.64 13.63 8.04
CA VAL A 135 2.75 14.57 8.22
C VAL A 135 2.74 15.65 7.13
N VAL A 136 2.59 15.26 5.86
CA VAL A 136 2.56 16.20 4.73
C VAL A 136 1.36 17.13 4.84
N GLY A 137 0.18 16.60 5.18
CA GLY A 137 -1.03 17.40 5.38
C GLY A 137 -0.88 18.46 6.47
N ARG A 138 -0.27 18.10 7.62
CA ARG A 138 0.01 19.06 8.70
C ARG A 138 1.06 20.10 8.29
N ALA A 139 2.12 19.69 7.60
CA ALA A 139 3.24 20.55 7.25
C ALA A 139 2.89 21.58 6.17
N LEU A 140 2.02 21.24 5.22
CA LEU A 140 1.66 22.12 4.11
C LEU A 140 0.30 22.82 4.29
N GLY A 141 -0.53 22.34 5.22
CA GLY A 141 -1.89 22.83 5.43
C GLY A 141 -2.82 22.50 4.25
N ALA A 142 -3.96 23.19 4.20
CA ALA A 142 -5.00 22.92 3.21
C ALA A 142 -4.65 23.36 1.78
N ALA A 143 -3.68 24.25 1.60
CA ALA A 143 -3.44 24.91 0.32
C ALA A 143 -3.10 23.95 -0.84
N PRO A 144 -2.22 22.95 -0.70
CA PRO A 144 -1.98 21.98 -1.79
C PRO A 144 -3.21 21.13 -2.10
N LEU A 145 -4.02 20.77 -1.11
CA LEU A 145 -5.25 20.01 -1.34
C LEU A 145 -6.30 20.83 -2.11
N ALA A 146 -6.29 22.15 -1.94
CA ALA A 146 -7.25 23.06 -2.59
C ALA A 146 -6.77 23.55 -3.97
N HIS A 147 -5.46 23.63 -4.20
CA HIS A 147 -4.89 24.36 -5.35
C HIS A 147 -3.87 23.59 -6.18
N ASP A 148 -3.43 22.41 -5.74
CA ASP A 148 -2.58 21.50 -6.51
C ASP A 148 -3.37 20.24 -6.84
N ARG A 149 -3.92 20.19 -8.05
CA ARG A 149 -4.70 19.05 -8.55
C ARG A 149 -3.94 17.74 -8.44
N ALA A 150 -2.66 17.74 -8.81
CA ALA A 150 -1.87 16.52 -8.84
C ALA A 150 -1.60 16.01 -7.41
N HIS A 151 -1.38 16.92 -6.45
CA HIS A 151 -1.28 16.55 -5.04
C HIS A 151 -2.60 16.00 -4.49
N ALA A 152 -3.72 16.68 -4.76
CA ALA A 152 -5.04 16.25 -4.30
C ALA A 152 -5.41 14.86 -4.84
N GLU A 153 -5.15 14.58 -6.13
CA GLU A 153 -5.34 13.26 -6.75
C GLU A 153 -4.48 12.19 -6.06
N ARG A 154 -3.17 12.43 -5.87
CA ARG A 154 -2.28 11.49 -5.17
C ARG A 154 -2.73 11.18 -3.74
N VAL A 155 -3.20 12.19 -3.01
CA VAL A 155 -3.73 12.01 -1.66
C VAL A 155 -5.00 11.16 -1.67
N ALA A 156 -5.93 11.43 -2.59
CA ALA A 156 -7.17 10.67 -2.72
C ALA A 156 -6.90 9.20 -3.10
N ASP A 157 -6.05 8.98 -4.12
CA ASP A 157 -5.63 7.66 -4.60
C ASP A 157 -5.01 6.84 -3.48
N LEU A 158 -4.01 7.39 -2.79
CA LEU A 158 -3.31 6.69 -1.73
C LEU A 158 -4.25 6.38 -0.56
N THR A 159 -5.12 7.32 -0.17
CA THR A 159 -6.04 7.16 0.95
C THR A 159 -6.98 5.97 0.75
N VAL A 160 -7.58 5.84 -0.44
CA VAL A 160 -8.47 4.70 -0.71
C VAL A 160 -7.69 3.42 -0.93
N TYR A 161 -6.54 3.47 -1.62
CA TYR A 161 -5.81 2.25 -1.97
C TYR A 161 -5.16 1.57 -0.75
N LEU A 162 -4.75 2.35 0.26
CA LEU A 162 -4.28 1.83 1.55
C LEU A 162 -5.34 0.99 2.29
N ARG A 163 -6.64 1.17 2.01
CA ARG A 163 -7.71 0.39 2.67
C ARG A 163 -7.80 -1.07 2.23
N GLN A 164 -7.00 -1.48 1.24
CA GLN A 164 -6.76 -2.90 0.98
C GLN A 164 -5.86 -3.57 2.04
N HIS A 165 -5.27 -2.80 2.96
CA HIS A 165 -4.82 -3.29 4.26
C HIS A 165 -5.97 -3.10 5.27
N HIS A 166 -6.47 -4.20 5.85
CA HIS A 166 -7.66 -4.21 6.71
C HIS A 166 -7.34 -3.84 8.17
N GLY A 167 -6.34 -2.99 8.38
CA GLY A 167 -5.93 -2.48 9.70
C GLY A 167 -5.68 -3.60 10.71
N GLU A 168 -6.36 -3.52 11.84
CA GLU A 168 -6.23 -4.42 12.98
C GLU A 168 -6.53 -5.87 12.63
N ARG A 169 -7.38 -6.13 11.63
CA ARG A 169 -7.67 -7.50 11.19
C ARG A 169 -6.43 -8.16 10.57
N ASP A 170 -5.72 -7.43 9.72
CA ASP A 170 -4.48 -7.94 9.09
C ASP A 170 -3.36 -8.03 10.13
N LEU A 171 -3.28 -7.08 11.08
CA LEU A 171 -2.33 -7.14 12.19
C LEU A 171 -2.58 -8.31 13.16
N ALA A 172 -3.84 -8.64 13.44
CA ALA A 172 -4.19 -9.82 14.24
C ALA A 172 -3.75 -11.12 13.53
N GLY A 173 -3.93 -11.18 12.21
CA GLY A 173 -3.40 -12.26 11.38
C GLY A 173 -1.88 -12.38 11.49
N LEU A 174 -1.16 -11.25 11.42
CA LEU A 174 0.29 -11.22 11.61
C LEU A 174 0.71 -11.68 13.01
N GLY A 175 0.01 -11.25 14.05
CA GLY A 175 0.25 -11.67 15.43
C GLY A 175 0.10 -13.18 15.61
N ALA A 176 -0.87 -13.81 14.93
CA ALA A 176 -1.02 -15.26 14.94
C ALA A 176 0.20 -15.97 14.34
N LEU A 177 0.68 -15.52 13.17
CA LEU A 177 1.87 -16.10 12.53
C LEU A 177 3.14 -15.96 13.38
N VAL A 178 3.32 -14.80 14.02
CA VAL A 178 4.47 -14.56 14.91
C VAL A 178 4.44 -15.52 16.10
N ARG A 179 3.27 -15.72 16.72
CA ARG A 179 3.10 -16.67 17.82
C ARG A 179 3.39 -18.11 17.39
N GLU A 180 2.91 -18.52 16.22
CA GLU A 180 3.16 -19.86 15.68
C GLU A 180 4.65 -20.09 15.37
N GLN A 181 5.37 -19.08 14.88
CA GLN A 181 6.81 -19.18 14.64
C GLN A 181 7.60 -19.31 15.95
N ALA A 182 7.20 -18.58 17.00
CA ALA A 182 7.86 -18.65 18.31
C ALA A 182 7.67 -19.98 19.04
N ALA A 183 6.64 -20.75 18.67
CA ALA A 183 6.35 -22.07 19.24
C ALA A 183 7.10 -23.22 18.53
N ARG A 184 7.90 -22.93 17.51
CA ARG A 184 8.73 -23.89 16.77
C ARG A 184 10.16 -23.84 17.25
#